data_AF-A0A820STJ7-F1
#
_entry.id   AF-A0A820STJ7-F1
#
_cell.length_a   1.000
_cell.length_b   1.000
_cell.length_c   1.000
_cell.angle_alpha   90.00
_cell.angle_beta   90.00
_cell.angle_gamma   90.00
#
_symmetry.space_group_name_H-M   'P 1'
#
loop_
_entity.id
_entity.type
_entity.pdbx_description
1 polymer ?
#
loop_
_entity_poly.entity_id
_entity_poly.type
_entity_poly.pdbx_seq_one_letter_code
_entity_poly.pdbx_strand_id
1 'polypeptide(L)'
;MSTYTSALCIPGTARNTTSFEPCLLCPSNMKSNGSGAMQCYPCQINNSLCLRGSIYEINKNKLTDYDQAEPYPDSPDVTEFDDILLHNIFLFRTISSSCLVISPLFWATLAIALSFIILIVMIILTYFPEHKNYRRLIKTIFKRFDLLKEGELWLGGLASIIIVVLIIFTCRFSDMFLNLYPIEETSHDARMAVSCDSSLLNAKFITSLQLLSIHKHEQEQSIFDMLDQQHITLTIHFIGTAFSCKNVSMQQNMDRGQSISSTSFNCSFDNENFILSISTLLPQHRISVEFNLKGPYFVGGFRLCLSGPSKTQNEKKYIVEELDFCQMFSPLNETLTVNALVNIKMTKTINRTMGMSINDDSMYGGLWLPKLSVTTLSDALVYEENGEYLRYLPERTSLIVDMSESDFFVQNTQEPIARRNEIIFHTVLFSMLCLGLFGLLFLLVKLLIVPVVKFMQQRYFARGMGSSDNGEDDDIIDKVIEEEVEKAIRNLKQR
;
A
#
# COMPACT_ATOMS: atom_id res chain seq x y z
N MET A 1 -1.67 32.79 70.98
CA MET A 1 -1.51 33.42 69.66
C MET A 1 -0.51 32.58 68.87
N SER A 2 -0.99 31.58 68.14
CA SER A 2 -0.15 30.76 67.25
C SER A 2 0.10 31.57 65.98
N THR A 3 1.34 31.94 65.73
CA THR A 3 1.79 32.55 64.48
C THR A 3 1.65 31.54 63.36
N TYR A 4 0.52 31.58 62.64
CA TYR A 4 0.34 30.86 61.38
C TYR A 4 1.20 31.54 60.32
N THR A 5 2.34 30.95 60.00
CA THR A 5 3.14 31.32 58.83
C THR A 5 2.34 30.99 57.57
N SER A 6 2.20 31.96 56.66
CA SER A 6 1.52 31.74 55.38
C SER A 6 2.27 30.66 54.60
N ALA A 7 1.61 29.54 54.32
CA ALA A 7 2.21 28.46 53.55
C ALA A 7 2.58 28.96 52.15
N LEU A 8 3.78 28.61 51.68
CA LEU A 8 4.23 28.89 50.32
C LEU A 8 3.31 28.19 49.30
N CYS A 9 2.96 28.87 48.21
CA CYS A 9 2.18 28.27 47.13
C CYS A 9 2.91 27.06 46.53
N ILE A 10 2.16 25.98 46.28
CA ILE A 10 2.71 24.81 45.60
C ILE A 10 3.03 25.13 44.14
N PRO A 11 3.96 24.41 43.50
CA PRO A 11 4.29 24.62 42.09
C PRO A 11 3.04 24.58 41.19
N GLY A 12 2.95 25.51 40.24
CA GLY A 12 1.85 25.65 39.28
C GLY A 12 0.66 26.44 39.81
N THR A 13 0.77 26.92 41.05
CA THR A 13 -0.15 27.91 41.63
C THR A 13 0.59 29.22 41.92
N ALA A 14 -0.13 30.33 41.90
CA ALA A 14 0.39 31.64 42.25
C ALA A 14 -0.57 32.41 43.15
N ARG A 15 -0.03 33.37 43.91
CA ARG A 15 -0.83 34.30 44.73
C ARG A 15 -0.30 35.72 44.61
N ASN A 16 -1.17 36.62 44.14
CA ASN A 16 -0.83 38.01 43.81
C ASN A 16 -0.59 38.91 45.04
N THR A 17 -1.11 38.53 46.22
CA THR A 17 -1.01 39.34 47.44
C THR A 17 -0.37 38.57 48.62
N THR A 18 0.19 39.30 49.59
CA THR A 18 0.63 38.74 50.89
C THR A 18 -0.53 38.44 51.84
N SER A 19 -1.78 38.59 51.36
CA SER A 19 -3.00 38.35 52.13
C SER A 19 -3.24 36.85 52.36
N PHE A 20 -4.23 36.54 53.20
CA PHE A 20 -4.64 35.17 53.54
C PHE A 20 -5.42 34.46 52.40
N GLU A 21 -5.40 35.00 51.18
CA GLU A 21 -6.02 34.39 50.01
C GLU A 21 -5.40 33.02 49.65
N PRO A 22 -6.19 32.08 49.11
CA PRO A 22 -5.70 30.80 48.64
C PRO A 22 -4.82 30.97 47.38
N CYS A 23 -3.87 30.06 47.18
CA CYS A 23 -3.09 30.02 45.94
C CYS A 23 -3.97 29.52 44.79
N LEU A 24 -3.95 30.24 43.67
CA LEU A 24 -4.76 29.93 42.49
C LEU A 24 -3.93 29.20 41.43
N LEU A 25 -4.53 28.26 40.73
CA LEU A 25 -3.91 27.57 39.59
C LEU A 25 -3.62 28.55 38.45
N CYS A 26 -2.42 28.49 37.89
CA CYS A 26 -2.14 29.28 36.69
C CYS A 26 -3.07 28.85 35.53
N PRO A 27 -3.69 29.79 34.81
CA PRO A 27 -4.57 29.47 33.69
C PRO A 27 -3.76 28.87 32.53
N SER A 28 -4.45 28.27 31.57
CA SER A 28 -3.81 27.77 30.33
C SER A 28 -3.02 28.86 29.63
N ASN A 29 -1.97 28.45 28.91
CA ASN A 29 -1.02 29.36 28.26
C ASN A 29 -0.21 30.22 29.24
N MET A 30 -0.33 30.00 30.54
CA MET A 30 0.52 30.62 31.57
C MET A 30 1.27 29.58 32.40
N LYS A 31 2.37 29.99 33.01
CA LYS A 31 3.25 29.18 33.85
C LYS A 31 3.60 29.85 35.17
N SER A 32 3.80 29.06 36.22
CA SER A 32 4.33 29.54 37.51
C SER A 32 5.86 29.43 37.56
N ASN A 33 6.56 30.38 38.18
CA ASN A 33 8.02 30.25 38.38
C ASN A 33 8.37 29.37 39.60
N GLY A 34 7.91 28.11 39.62
CA GLY A 34 8.15 27.16 40.70
C GLY A 34 7.30 27.36 41.97
N SER A 35 7.81 26.93 43.12
CA SER A 35 7.12 27.07 44.42
C SER A 35 7.16 28.51 44.94
N GLY A 36 6.05 28.99 45.52
CA GLY A 36 5.96 30.35 46.08
C GLY A 36 5.80 31.45 45.03
N ALA A 37 5.34 31.11 43.82
CA ALA A 37 5.14 32.08 42.75
C ALA A 37 4.11 33.16 43.16
N MET A 38 4.46 34.43 42.92
CA MET A 38 3.57 35.57 43.19
C MET A 38 2.65 35.88 42.00
N GLN A 39 3.02 35.45 40.79
CA GLN A 39 2.23 35.67 39.58
C GLN A 39 2.48 34.56 38.55
N CYS A 40 1.55 34.41 37.61
CA CYS A 40 1.69 33.54 36.44
C CYS A 40 2.23 34.33 35.24
N TYR A 41 3.10 33.72 34.46
CA TYR A 41 3.74 34.32 33.28
C TYR A 41 3.22 33.68 32.00
N PRO A 42 3.07 34.40 30.89
CA PRO A 42 2.66 33.81 29.62
C PRO A 42 3.72 32.85 29.06
N CYS A 43 3.27 31.80 28.38
CA CYS A 43 4.11 30.83 27.69
C CYS A 43 4.40 31.22 26.23
N GLN A 44 5.52 30.74 25.68
CA GLN A 44 5.88 30.96 24.28
C GLN A 44 4.97 30.20 23.29
N ILE A 45 4.31 30.92 22.38
CA ILE A 45 3.20 30.39 21.55
C ILE A 45 3.65 29.36 20.50
N ASN A 46 4.87 29.47 19.96
CA ASN A 46 5.19 28.80 18.69
C ASN A 46 5.65 27.34 18.82
N ASN A 47 6.16 26.90 19.98
CA ASN A 47 6.64 25.51 20.11
C ASN A 47 6.50 24.90 21.51
N SER A 48 5.85 25.61 22.43
CA SER A 48 5.61 25.14 23.78
C SER A 48 4.14 24.88 24.04
N LEU A 49 3.86 23.95 24.94
CA LEU A 49 2.55 23.65 25.47
C LEU A 49 2.53 24.01 26.95
N CYS A 50 1.52 24.79 27.35
CA CYS A 50 1.24 25.09 28.75
C CYS A 50 -0.21 24.76 29.06
N LEU A 51 -0.38 23.66 29.79
CA LEU A 51 -1.66 23.21 30.32
C LEU A 51 -2.00 24.03 31.57
N ARG A 52 -3.24 23.92 32.05
CA ARG A 52 -3.63 24.59 33.29
C ARG A 52 -2.77 24.08 34.45
N GLY A 53 -2.21 25.01 35.22
CA GLY A 53 -1.26 24.73 36.29
C GLY A 53 0.15 24.35 35.81
N SER A 54 0.52 24.64 34.56
CA SER A 54 1.87 24.45 34.06
C SER A 54 2.92 25.19 34.93
N ILE A 55 4.03 24.52 35.17
CA ILE A 55 5.17 25.07 35.92
C ILE A 55 6.23 25.55 34.92
N TYR A 56 6.51 24.73 33.91
CA TYR A 56 7.39 25.07 32.81
C TYR A 56 6.69 24.88 31.46
N GLU A 57 7.31 25.46 30.44
CA GLU A 57 6.95 25.25 29.04
C GLU A 57 7.38 23.85 28.61
N ILE A 58 6.43 23.06 28.11
CA ILE A 58 6.73 21.71 27.63
C ILE A 58 6.89 21.75 26.11
N ASN A 59 7.98 21.18 25.60
CA ASN A 59 8.20 21.11 24.15
C ASN A 59 7.19 20.16 23.50
N LYS A 60 6.43 20.66 22.52
CA LYS A 60 5.44 19.86 21.78
C LYS A 60 6.03 18.63 21.09
N ASN A 61 7.29 18.70 20.65
CA ASN A 61 7.97 17.59 19.98
C ASN A 61 8.21 16.38 20.90
N LYS A 62 8.18 16.56 22.23
CA LYS A 62 8.26 15.44 23.19
C LYS A 62 6.92 14.72 23.38
N LEU A 63 5.84 15.29 22.85
CA LEU A 63 4.45 14.86 23.07
C LEU A 63 3.74 14.48 21.77
N THR A 64 4.51 14.09 20.74
CA THR A 64 3.93 13.70 19.45
C THR A 64 3.17 12.39 19.58
N ASP A 65 1.91 12.43 19.16
CA ASP A 65 1.12 11.22 18.95
C ASP A 65 1.65 10.48 17.74
N TYR A 66 1.69 9.16 17.82
CA TYR A 66 2.03 8.30 16.69
C TYR A 66 1.27 6.98 16.81
N ASP A 67 0.89 6.49 15.64
CA ASP A 67 0.22 5.21 15.46
C ASP A 67 1.00 4.44 14.39
N GLN A 68 1.25 3.17 14.67
CA GLN A 68 1.91 2.24 13.76
C GLN A 68 0.98 1.72 12.65
N ALA A 69 -0.33 2.02 12.72
CA ALA A 69 -1.30 1.57 11.75
C ALA A 69 -1.11 2.27 10.39
N GLU A 70 -0.42 1.61 9.45
CA GLU A 70 -0.51 1.99 8.04
C GLU A 70 -1.83 1.45 7.44
N PRO A 71 -2.53 2.25 6.62
CA PRO A 71 -3.72 1.77 5.92
C PRO A 71 -3.32 0.66 4.96
N TYR A 72 -4.07 -0.44 4.96
CA TYR A 72 -3.84 -1.52 4.01
C TYR A 72 -4.13 -1.03 2.58
N PRO A 73 -3.32 -1.39 1.58
CA PRO A 73 -3.49 -0.88 0.22
C PRO A 73 -4.81 -1.28 -0.41
N ASP A 74 -5.33 -0.41 -1.28
CA ASP A 74 -6.48 -0.74 -2.13
C ASP A 74 -6.06 -1.64 -3.29
N SER A 75 -6.97 -2.50 -3.72
CA SER A 75 -6.80 -3.30 -4.95
C SER A 75 -6.73 -2.39 -6.18
N PRO A 76 -5.93 -2.76 -7.21
CA PRO A 76 -5.96 -2.06 -8.48
C PRO A 76 -7.34 -2.18 -9.15
N ASP A 77 -7.72 -1.17 -9.94
CA ASP A 77 -9.03 -1.07 -10.58
C ASP A 77 -9.31 -2.23 -11.56
N VAL A 78 -8.26 -2.77 -12.17
CA VAL A 78 -8.35 -3.92 -13.10
C VAL A 78 -7.73 -5.13 -12.43
N THR A 79 -8.54 -6.18 -12.28
CA THR A 79 -8.16 -7.43 -11.60
C THR A 79 -8.21 -8.66 -12.50
N GLU A 80 -8.42 -8.49 -13.81
CA GLU A 80 -8.34 -9.58 -14.79
C GLU A 80 -7.02 -9.47 -15.57
N PHE A 81 -6.26 -10.56 -15.64
CA PHE A 81 -4.96 -10.56 -16.30
C PHE A 81 -5.04 -10.27 -17.80
N ASP A 82 -6.07 -10.77 -18.48
CA ASP A 82 -6.28 -10.50 -19.91
C ASP A 82 -6.50 -9.01 -20.18
N ASP A 83 -7.30 -8.35 -19.35
CA ASP A 83 -7.53 -6.91 -19.43
C ASP A 83 -6.28 -6.12 -19.11
N ILE A 84 -5.50 -6.54 -18.10
CA ILE A 84 -4.21 -5.94 -17.77
C ILE A 84 -3.23 -6.07 -18.95
N LEU A 85 -3.16 -7.25 -19.55
CA LEU A 85 -2.30 -7.53 -20.69
C LEU A 85 -2.71 -6.66 -21.88
N LEU A 86 -4.01 -6.60 -22.17
CA LEU A 86 -4.55 -5.83 -23.28
C LEU A 86 -4.36 -4.32 -23.06
N HIS A 87 -4.63 -3.84 -21.85
CA HIS A 87 -4.40 -2.46 -21.45
C HIS A 87 -2.93 -2.07 -21.63
N ASN A 88 -1.98 -2.89 -21.15
CA ASN A 88 -0.55 -2.62 -21.30
C ASN A 88 -0.05 -2.70 -22.74
N ILE A 89 -0.63 -3.59 -23.56
CA ILE A 89 -0.29 -3.67 -24.98
C ILE A 89 -0.76 -2.41 -25.71
N PHE A 90 -1.96 -1.89 -25.42
CA PHE A 90 -2.54 -0.78 -26.17
C PHE A 90 -2.30 0.61 -25.57
N LEU A 91 -1.71 0.72 -24.37
CA LEU A 91 -1.46 2.03 -23.77
C LEU A 91 -0.29 2.76 -24.43
N PHE A 92 -0.57 3.99 -24.87
CA PHE A 92 0.43 5.02 -25.13
C PHE A 92 0.51 5.95 -23.91
N ARG A 93 1.44 5.70 -22.99
CA ARG A 93 1.78 6.67 -21.95
C ARG A 93 3.06 7.42 -22.31
N THR A 94 2.90 8.69 -22.69
CA THR A 94 3.97 9.59 -23.12
C THR A 94 4.68 10.29 -21.94
N ILE A 95 4.67 9.68 -20.75
CA ILE A 95 5.20 10.32 -19.53
C ILE A 95 6.74 10.43 -19.57
N SER A 96 7.43 9.48 -20.21
CA SER A 96 8.87 9.57 -20.46
C SER A 96 9.30 8.84 -21.74
N SER A 97 10.43 9.24 -22.32
CA SER A 97 11.03 8.56 -23.48
C SER A 97 11.38 7.09 -23.19
N SER A 98 11.75 6.79 -21.94
CA SER A 98 12.00 5.42 -21.46
C SER A 98 10.75 4.55 -21.55
N CYS A 99 9.58 5.10 -21.20
CA CYS A 99 8.31 4.38 -21.24
C CYS A 99 7.82 4.08 -22.65
N LEU A 100 8.14 4.95 -23.60
CA LEU A 100 7.78 4.77 -24.99
C LEU A 100 8.51 3.57 -25.62
N VAL A 101 9.76 3.33 -25.21
CA VAL A 101 10.56 2.18 -25.67
C VAL A 101 10.12 0.86 -25.03
N ILE A 102 9.46 0.90 -23.87
CA ILE A 102 8.94 -0.29 -23.17
C ILE A 102 7.61 -0.75 -23.78
N SER A 103 6.84 0.15 -24.40
CA SER A 103 5.52 -0.16 -24.98
C SER A 103 5.60 -1.16 -26.14
N PRO A 104 4.88 -2.31 -26.09
CA PRO A 104 4.82 -3.27 -27.18
C PRO A 104 4.30 -2.69 -28.50
N LEU A 105 3.36 -1.75 -28.42
CA LEU A 105 2.73 -1.14 -29.59
C LEU A 105 3.66 -0.15 -30.30
N PHE A 106 4.61 0.47 -29.61
CA PHE A 106 5.68 1.23 -30.26
C PHE A 106 6.52 0.33 -31.18
N TRP A 107 6.90 -0.85 -30.72
CA TRP A 107 7.67 -1.80 -31.54
C TRP A 107 6.83 -2.41 -32.66
N ALA A 108 5.54 -2.69 -32.41
CA ALA A 108 4.63 -3.16 -33.44
C ALA A 108 4.41 -2.10 -34.53
N THR A 109 4.21 -0.83 -34.16
CA THR A 109 4.07 0.28 -35.12
C THR A 109 5.36 0.54 -35.89
N LEU A 110 6.52 0.46 -35.23
CA LEU A 110 7.83 0.51 -35.89
C LEU A 110 8.01 -0.64 -36.89
N ALA A 111 7.63 -1.87 -36.52
CA ALA A 111 7.68 -3.04 -37.40
C ALA A 111 6.72 -2.90 -38.60
N ILE A 112 5.53 -2.33 -38.39
CA ILE A 112 4.57 -2.00 -39.46
C ILE A 112 5.15 -0.93 -40.40
N ALA A 113 5.73 0.14 -39.85
CA ALA A 113 6.35 1.21 -40.64
C ALA A 113 7.53 0.67 -41.48
N LEU A 114 8.40 -0.14 -40.89
CA LEU A 114 9.48 -0.84 -41.60
C LEU A 114 8.94 -1.78 -42.69
N SER A 115 7.87 -2.52 -42.40
CA SER A 115 7.21 -3.40 -43.37
C SER A 115 6.63 -2.60 -44.54
N PHE A 116 6.06 -1.42 -44.27
CA PHE A 116 5.54 -0.52 -45.30
C PHE A 116 6.67 0.07 -46.17
N ILE A 117 7.80 0.46 -45.56
CA ILE A 117 9.00 0.91 -46.29
C ILE A 117 9.50 -0.19 -47.21
N ILE A 118 9.61 -1.43 -46.71
CA ILE A 118 10.03 -2.58 -47.52
C ILE A 118 9.05 -2.82 -48.67
N LEU A 119 7.75 -2.67 -48.43
CA LEU A 119 6.71 -2.80 -49.45
C LEU A 119 6.87 -1.71 -50.54
N ILE A 120 7.09 -0.45 -50.16
CA ILE A 120 7.37 0.65 -51.10
C ILE A 120 8.62 0.36 -51.93
N VAL A 121 9.73 -0.05 -51.28
CA VAL A 121 10.98 -0.43 -51.97
C VAL A 121 10.71 -1.56 -52.97
N MET A 122 9.91 -2.55 -52.60
CA MET A 122 9.53 -3.65 -53.49
C MET A 122 8.66 -3.22 -54.68
N ILE A 123 7.79 -2.23 -54.49
CA ILE A 123 7.02 -1.61 -55.59
C ILE A 123 7.98 -0.86 -56.53
N ILE A 124 8.87 -0.02 -56.00
CA ILE A 124 9.85 0.74 -56.79
C ILE A 124 10.74 -0.22 -57.60
N LEU A 125 11.29 -1.26 -56.95
CA LEU A 125 12.09 -2.30 -57.61
C LEU A 125 11.30 -3.12 -58.65
N THR A 126 9.97 -3.05 -58.65
CA THR A 126 9.15 -3.67 -59.69
C THR A 126 9.09 -2.81 -60.95
N TYR A 127 9.18 -1.48 -60.82
CA TYR A 127 9.20 -0.53 -61.94
C TYR A 127 10.58 -0.39 -62.61
N PHE A 128 11.68 -0.66 -61.89
CA PHE A 128 13.05 -0.58 -62.44
C PHE A 128 13.63 -1.97 -62.77
N PRO A 129 13.69 -2.38 -64.05
CA PRO A 129 14.10 -3.72 -64.46
C PRO A 129 15.58 -4.03 -64.20
N GLU A 130 16.44 -3.02 -64.08
CA GLU A 130 17.89 -3.16 -63.86
C GLU A 130 18.24 -3.78 -62.49
N HIS A 131 17.33 -3.79 -61.53
CA HIS A 131 17.57 -4.29 -60.18
C HIS A 131 16.89 -5.64 -59.87
N LYS A 132 16.59 -6.45 -60.90
CA LYS A 132 15.99 -7.80 -60.76
C LYS A 132 16.71 -8.71 -59.75
N ASN A 133 18.03 -8.62 -59.63
CA ASN A 133 18.82 -9.42 -58.69
C ASN A 133 18.53 -9.08 -57.23
N TYR A 134 18.45 -7.79 -56.87
CA TYR A 134 18.11 -7.33 -55.52
C TYR A 134 16.69 -7.73 -55.13
N ARG A 135 15.74 -7.64 -56.07
CA ARG A 135 14.35 -8.08 -55.86
C ARG A 135 14.26 -9.59 -55.57
N ARG A 136 15.03 -10.43 -56.28
CA ARG A 136 15.08 -11.89 -56.01
C ARG A 136 15.68 -12.18 -54.65
N LEU A 137 16.73 -11.46 -54.25
CA LEU A 137 17.37 -11.62 -52.94
C LEU A 137 16.39 -11.29 -51.80
N ILE A 138 15.74 -10.12 -51.86
CA ILE A 138 14.76 -9.67 -50.85
C ILE A 138 13.60 -10.66 -50.75
N LYS A 139 13.02 -11.10 -51.88
CA LYS A 139 11.97 -12.13 -51.88
C LYS A 139 12.44 -13.42 -51.23
N THR A 140 13.65 -13.87 -51.54
CA THR A 140 14.19 -15.14 -51.01
C THR A 140 14.37 -15.07 -49.50
N ILE A 141 14.82 -13.93 -48.97
CA ILE A 141 14.97 -13.71 -47.53
C ILE A 141 13.61 -13.76 -46.84
N PHE A 142 12.64 -12.92 -47.27
CA PHE A 142 11.33 -12.88 -46.60
C PHE A 142 10.49 -14.14 -46.81
N LYS A 143 10.65 -14.84 -47.93
CA LYS A 143 10.02 -16.14 -48.16
C LYS A 143 10.43 -17.18 -47.10
N ARG A 144 11.66 -17.10 -46.54
CA ARG A 144 12.11 -17.99 -45.45
C ARG A 144 11.50 -17.66 -44.09
N PHE A 145 10.98 -16.45 -43.90
CA PHE A 145 10.36 -16.00 -42.65
C PHE A 145 8.84 -16.15 -42.64
N ASP A 146 8.23 -16.66 -43.71
CA ASP A 146 6.77 -16.85 -43.83
C ASP A 146 6.33 -18.10 -43.05
N LEU A 147 5.90 -17.88 -41.82
CA LEU A 147 5.39 -18.92 -40.91
C LEU A 147 3.93 -19.31 -41.22
N LEU A 148 3.18 -18.46 -41.93
CA LEU A 148 1.74 -18.66 -42.16
C LEU A 148 1.44 -19.59 -43.34
N LYS A 149 2.37 -19.71 -44.28
CA LYS A 149 2.18 -20.41 -45.56
C LYS A 149 3.39 -21.20 -46.03
N GLU A 150 4.28 -21.57 -45.12
CA GLU A 150 5.47 -22.38 -45.43
C GLU A 150 6.34 -21.77 -46.56
N GLY A 151 6.34 -20.44 -46.68
CA GLY A 151 7.11 -19.77 -47.71
C GLY A 151 6.44 -19.66 -49.07
N GLU A 152 5.12 -19.75 -49.24
CA GLU A 152 4.54 -19.45 -50.56
C GLU A 152 4.73 -17.97 -50.97
N LEU A 153 4.70 -17.03 -50.02
CA LEU A 153 4.60 -15.60 -50.30
C LEU A 153 5.55 -14.76 -49.45
N TRP A 154 6.36 -13.90 -50.09
CA TRP A 154 7.26 -12.98 -49.39
C TRP A 154 6.53 -11.97 -48.47
N LEU A 155 5.26 -11.65 -48.77
CA LEU A 155 4.41 -10.79 -47.95
C LEU A 155 4.03 -11.45 -46.61
N GLY A 156 3.87 -12.79 -46.59
CA GLY A 156 3.59 -13.55 -45.38
C GLY A 156 4.76 -13.52 -44.39
N GLY A 157 5.99 -13.43 -44.89
CA GLY A 157 7.20 -13.24 -44.09
C GLY A 157 7.23 -11.91 -43.32
N LEU A 158 6.74 -10.82 -43.92
CA LEU A 158 6.64 -9.52 -43.23
C LEU A 158 5.60 -9.56 -42.10
N ALA A 159 4.43 -10.17 -42.34
CA ALA A 159 3.41 -10.35 -41.32
C ALA A 159 3.91 -11.25 -40.17
N SER A 160 4.67 -12.30 -40.49
CA SER A 160 5.25 -13.21 -39.51
C SER A 160 6.22 -12.50 -38.56
N ILE A 161 7.03 -11.56 -39.05
CA ILE A 161 7.95 -10.77 -38.21
C ILE A 161 7.16 -9.92 -37.19
N ILE A 162 6.07 -9.27 -37.61
CA ILE A 162 5.23 -8.46 -36.71
C ILE A 162 4.63 -9.33 -35.59
N ILE A 163 4.16 -10.54 -35.94
CA ILE A 163 3.60 -11.48 -34.97
C ILE A 163 4.67 -11.95 -33.98
N VAL A 164 5.87 -12.30 -34.46
CA VAL A 164 6.98 -12.73 -33.59
C VAL A 164 7.36 -11.64 -32.61
N VAL A 165 7.41 -10.38 -33.06
CA VAL A 165 7.67 -9.23 -32.17
C VAL A 165 6.60 -9.15 -31.07
N LEU A 166 5.31 -9.22 -31.43
CA LEU A 166 4.22 -9.18 -30.44
C LEU A 166 4.33 -10.33 -29.43
N ILE A 167 4.55 -11.57 -29.88
CA ILE A 167 4.68 -12.74 -28.98
C ILE A 167 5.86 -12.57 -28.01
N ILE A 168 7.02 -12.10 -28.49
CA ILE A 168 8.20 -11.87 -27.63
C ILE A 168 7.85 -10.85 -26.53
N PHE A 169 7.15 -9.76 -26.88
CA PHE A 169 6.73 -8.76 -25.90
C PHE A 169 5.71 -9.31 -24.90
N THR A 170 4.71 -10.08 -25.34
CA THR A 170 3.74 -10.72 -24.45
C THR A 170 4.45 -11.65 -23.46
N CYS A 171 5.39 -12.49 -23.92
CA CYS A 171 6.17 -13.35 -23.04
C CYS A 171 7.04 -12.56 -22.05
N ARG A 172 7.70 -11.50 -22.51
CA ARG A 172 8.53 -10.63 -21.65
C ARG A 172 7.71 -9.91 -20.60
N PHE A 173 6.56 -9.36 -20.98
CA PHE A 173 5.64 -8.71 -20.05
C PHE A 173 5.15 -9.70 -18.99
N SER A 174 4.75 -10.90 -19.41
CA SER A 174 4.25 -11.94 -18.52
C SER A 174 5.29 -12.37 -17.48
N ASP A 175 6.55 -12.55 -17.90
CA ASP A 175 7.67 -12.85 -17.00
C ASP A 175 7.94 -11.72 -16.00
N MET A 176 7.92 -10.47 -16.46
CA MET A 176 8.09 -9.32 -15.57
C MET A 176 6.92 -9.14 -14.61
N PHE A 177 5.69 -9.37 -15.06
CA PHE A 177 4.48 -9.29 -14.22
C PHE A 177 4.48 -10.34 -13.09
N LEU A 178 5.05 -11.53 -13.32
CA LEU A 178 5.25 -12.52 -12.26
C LEU A 178 6.14 -12.02 -11.13
N ASN A 179 7.12 -11.15 -11.43
CA ASN A 179 8.04 -10.61 -10.44
C ASN A 179 7.48 -9.39 -9.69
N LEU A 180 6.26 -8.93 -10.02
CA LEU A 180 5.56 -7.87 -9.30
C LEU A 180 4.75 -8.38 -8.09
N TYR A 181 5.14 -9.53 -7.54
CA TYR A 181 4.55 -10.13 -6.35
C TYR A 181 5.61 -10.93 -5.57
N PRO A 182 5.60 -10.90 -4.22
CA PRO A 182 4.70 -10.14 -3.33
C PRO A 182 5.08 -8.66 -3.23
N ILE A 183 4.19 -7.81 -2.71
CA ILE A 183 4.34 -6.34 -2.82
C ILE A 183 5.48 -5.83 -1.93
N GLU A 184 5.67 -6.51 -0.80
CA GLU A 184 6.64 -6.23 0.26
C GLU A 184 8.09 -6.39 -0.23
N GLU A 185 8.31 -7.18 -1.29
CA GLU A 185 9.64 -7.39 -1.90
C GLU A 185 9.87 -6.52 -3.15
N THR A 186 8.83 -5.81 -3.62
CA THR A 186 8.90 -5.02 -4.86
C THR A 186 9.21 -3.55 -4.60
N SER A 187 10.32 -3.06 -5.15
CA SER A 187 10.65 -1.63 -5.13
C SER A 187 9.79 -0.84 -6.12
N HIS A 188 9.60 0.46 -5.84
CA HIS A 188 8.90 1.37 -6.74
C HIS A 188 9.53 1.40 -8.15
N ASP A 189 10.86 1.35 -8.22
CA ASP A 189 11.60 1.34 -9.49
C ASP A 189 11.34 0.07 -10.30
N ALA A 190 11.21 -1.08 -9.63
CA ALA A 190 10.86 -2.34 -10.27
C ALA A 190 9.45 -2.28 -10.90
N ARG A 191 8.47 -1.65 -10.22
CA ARG A 191 7.11 -1.46 -10.75
C ARG A 191 7.10 -0.57 -11.98
N MET A 192 7.81 0.56 -11.92
CA MET A 192 7.93 1.49 -13.05
C MET A 192 8.64 0.87 -14.26
N ALA A 193 9.55 -0.08 -14.06
CA ALA A 193 10.27 -0.73 -15.15
C ALA A 193 9.39 -1.65 -16.02
N VAL A 194 8.27 -2.16 -15.49
CA VAL A 194 7.44 -3.15 -16.21
C VAL A 194 6.43 -2.50 -17.14
N SER A 195 5.72 -1.47 -16.67
CA SER A 195 4.62 -0.84 -17.42
C SER A 195 4.63 0.68 -17.39
N CYS A 196 5.62 1.29 -16.72
CA CYS A 196 5.59 2.73 -16.40
C CYS A 196 4.30 3.19 -15.70
N ASP A 197 3.62 2.25 -15.05
CA ASP A 197 2.50 2.49 -14.19
C ASP A 197 2.82 1.92 -12.82
N SER A 198 3.04 2.79 -11.84
CA SER A 198 3.31 2.39 -10.46
C SER A 198 2.12 1.72 -9.79
N SER A 199 0.92 1.85 -10.37
CA SER A 199 -0.29 1.14 -9.92
C SER A 199 -0.38 -0.30 -10.45
N LEU A 200 0.43 -0.67 -11.45
CA LEU A 200 0.44 -2.03 -11.96
C LEU A 200 1.12 -2.96 -10.95
N LEU A 201 0.34 -3.88 -10.39
CA LEU A 201 0.77 -4.85 -9.41
C LEU A 201 0.13 -6.20 -9.75
N ASN A 202 0.84 -7.30 -9.55
CA ASN A 202 0.21 -8.63 -9.56
C ASN A 202 -0.33 -8.96 -8.16
N ALA A 203 -1.02 -8.02 -7.52
CA ALA A 203 -1.54 -8.17 -6.16
C ALA A 203 -2.94 -7.59 -6.05
N LYS A 204 -3.83 -8.34 -5.41
CA LYS A 204 -5.18 -7.94 -5.03
C LYS A 204 -5.30 -8.04 -3.51
N PHE A 205 -5.97 -7.06 -2.94
CA PHE A 205 -6.07 -6.82 -1.51
C PHE A 205 -7.53 -6.94 -1.07
N ILE A 206 -7.77 -7.76 -0.05
CA ILE A 206 -9.09 -7.97 0.54
C ILE A 206 -8.98 -7.75 2.04
N THR A 207 -9.76 -6.81 2.56
CA THR A 207 -9.87 -6.56 4.00
C THR A 207 -11.21 -7.07 4.49
N SER A 208 -11.21 -7.90 5.52
CA SER A 208 -12.42 -8.43 6.14
C SER A 208 -12.34 -8.37 7.66
N LEU A 209 -13.50 -8.24 8.31
CA LEU A 209 -13.62 -8.28 9.76
C LEU A 209 -14.20 -9.63 10.15
N GLN A 210 -13.48 -10.36 11.00
CA GLN A 210 -13.84 -11.73 11.38
C GLN A 210 -13.96 -11.87 12.89
N LEU A 211 -14.86 -12.76 13.34
CA LEU A 211 -15.06 -13.02 14.76
C LEU A 211 -13.92 -13.88 15.30
N LEU A 212 -13.38 -13.47 16.45
CA LEU A 212 -12.29 -14.18 17.13
C LEU A 212 -12.71 -15.57 17.63
N SER A 213 -14.02 -15.79 17.83
CA SER A 213 -14.62 -17.02 18.34
C SER A 213 -14.74 -18.14 17.30
N ILE A 214 -14.57 -17.83 16.01
CA ILE A 214 -14.61 -18.84 14.95
C ILE A 214 -13.31 -19.65 14.99
N HIS A 215 -13.41 -20.97 14.85
CA HIS A 215 -12.25 -21.84 14.86
C HIS A 215 -11.35 -21.53 13.64
N LYS A 216 -10.07 -21.26 13.92
CA LYS A 216 -9.08 -20.90 12.91
C LYS A 216 -8.41 -22.15 12.36
N HIS A 217 -7.90 -22.07 11.14
CA HIS A 217 -7.02 -23.12 10.63
C HIS A 217 -5.73 -23.18 11.45
N GLU A 218 -5.14 -24.37 11.58
CA GLU A 218 -3.92 -24.60 12.40
C GLU A 218 -2.77 -23.66 12.02
N GLN A 219 -2.60 -23.39 10.72
CA GLN A 219 -1.59 -22.46 10.21
C GLN A 219 -1.83 -21.01 10.65
N GLU A 220 -3.08 -20.59 10.77
CA GLU A 220 -3.47 -19.26 11.21
C GLU A 220 -3.41 -19.16 12.73
N GLN A 221 -3.75 -20.23 13.46
CA GLN A 221 -3.67 -20.25 14.93
C GLN A 221 -2.26 -19.91 15.44
N SER A 222 -1.21 -20.35 14.74
CA SER A 222 0.18 -20.06 15.12
C SER A 222 0.49 -18.55 15.18
N ILE A 223 -0.07 -17.72 14.28
CA ILE A 223 0.20 -16.27 14.33
C ILE A 223 -0.56 -15.60 15.50
N PHE A 224 -1.75 -16.11 15.84
CA PHE A 224 -2.48 -15.68 17.02
C PHE A 224 -1.72 -16.03 18.30
N ASP A 225 -1.19 -17.24 18.41
CA ASP A 225 -0.42 -17.67 19.58
C ASP A 225 0.84 -16.81 19.76
N MET A 226 1.51 -16.44 18.66
CA MET A 226 2.66 -15.52 18.72
C MET A 226 2.27 -14.10 19.16
N LEU A 227 1.14 -13.57 18.69
CA LEU A 227 0.60 -12.28 19.14
C LEU A 227 0.19 -12.32 20.63
N ASP A 228 -0.40 -13.43 21.06
CA ASP A 228 -0.86 -13.65 22.45
C ASP A 228 0.32 -13.82 23.43
N GLN A 229 1.51 -14.19 22.94
CA GLN A 229 2.74 -14.28 23.72
C GLN A 229 3.48 -12.93 23.85
N GLN A 230 3.13 -11.90 23.07
CA GLN A 230 3.80 -10.62 23.17
C GLN A 230 3.53 -9.93 24.51
N HIS A 231 4.60 -9.63 25.24
CA HIS A 231 4.51 -8.83 26.45
C HIS A 231 4.34 -7.34 26.11
N ILE A 232 3.30 -6.71 26.66
CA ILE A 232 3.00 -5.29 26.44
C ILE A 232 3.48 -4.48 27.64
N THR A 233 4.25 -3.43 27.38
CA THR A 233 4.62 -2.42 28.37
C THR A 233 3.69 -1.23 28.25
N LEU A 234 2.99 -0.91 29.33
CA LEU A 234 2.19 0.30 29.45
C LEU A 234 3.06 1.39 30.09
N THR A 235 3.19 2.52 29.39
CA THR A 235 3.87 3.71 29.90
C THR A 235 2.91 4.88 29.94
N ILE A 236 2.83 5.56 31.10
CA ILE A 236 2.00 6.74 31.31
C ILE A 236 2.89 7.89 31.73
N HIS A 237 2.85 8.98 30.97
CA HIS A 237 3.47 10.24 31.33
C HIS A 237 2.40 11.20 31.82
N PHE A 238 2.36 11.49 33.12
CA PHE A 238 1.56 12.58 33.66
C PHE A 238 2.32 13.90 33.45
N ILE A 239 1.64 14.86 32.83
CA ILE A 239 2.23 16.09 32.30
C ILE A 239 1.77 17.27 33.15
N GLY A 240 2.71 18.17 33.46
CA GLY A 240 2.41 19.37 34.22
C GLY A 240 1.96 19.03 35.64
N THR A 241 2.72 18.17 36.32
CA THR A 241 2.39 17.71 37.67
C THR A 241 3.59 17.80 38.61
N ALA A 242 3.31 18.04 39.89
CA ALA A 242 4.30 18.02 40.97
C ALA A 242 4.24 16.73 41.81
N PHE A 243 3.48 15.71 41.37
CA PHE A 243 3.51 14.40 42.01
C PHE A 243 4.90 13.76 41.87
N SER A 244 5.46 13.31 42.99
CA SER A 244 6.70 12.52 43.00
C SER A 244 6.41 11.03 42.94
N CYS A 245 7.39 10.20 42.57
CA CYS A 245 7.23 8.75 42.59
C CYS A 245 6.84 8.16 43.95
N LYS A 246 7.12 8.84 45.07
CA LYS A 246 6.70 8.40 46.41
C LYS A 246 5.19 8.53 46.65
N ASN A 247 4.53 9.33 45.83
CA ASN A 247 3.12 9.64 45.91
C ASN A 247 2.27 8.72 45.03
N VAL A 248 2.92 7.82 44.29
CA VAL A 248 2.29 6.93 43.32
C VAL A 248 2.10 5.56 43.95
N SER A 249 0.92 4.99 43.74
CA SER A 249 0.64 3.58 44.01
C SER A 249 -0.10 2.99 42.82
N MET A 250 0.17 1.73 42.50
CA MET A 250 -0.48 1.02 41.40
C MET A 250 -1.25 -0.18 41.97
N GLN A 251 -2.46 -0.39 41.50
CA GLN A 251 -3.25 -1.57 41.82
C GLN A 251 -3.84 -2.18 40.56
N GLN A 252 -3.89 -3.51 40.51
CA GLN A 252 -4.58 -4.25 39.45
C GLN A 252 -5.96 -4.64 39.96
N ASN A 253 -6.99 -4.27 39.21
CA ASN A 253 -8.38 -4.62 39.50
C ASN A 253 -8.70 -5.96 38.82
N MET A 254 -9.17 -6.94 39.59
CA MET A 254 -9.61 -8.24 39.11
C MET A 254 -11.13 -8.27 38.92
N ASP A 255 -11.63 -9.14 38.02
CA ASP A 255 -13.05 -9.28 37.63
C ASP A 255 -14.04 -9.55 38.77
N ARG A 256 -13.56 -9.84 39.99
CA ARG A 256 -14.38 -10.09 41.19
C ARG A 256 -14.36 -8.95 42.22
N GLY A 257 -13.94 -7.75 41.81
CA GLY A 257 -13.82 -6.59 42.71
C GLY A 257 -12.71 -6.71 43.74
N GLN A 258 -11.78 -7.66 43.56
CA GLN A 258 -10.55 -7.76 44.33
C GLN A 258 -9.47 -6.91 43.65
N SER A 259 -8.76 -6.09 44.42
CA SER A 259 -7.59 -5.36 43.92
C SER A 259 -6.31 -5.95 44.50
N ILE A 260 -5.29 -6.11 43.65
CA ILE A 260 -3.96 -6.52 44.07
C ILE A 260 -3.06 -5.29 43.95
N SER A 261 -2.52 -4.82 45.07
CA SER A 261 -1.50 -3.78 45.05
C SER A 261 -0.27 -4.31 44.33
N SER A 262 0.10 -3.69 43.21
CA SER A 262 1.29 -4.06 42.46
C SER A 262 2.42 -3.11 42.82
N THR A 263 3.51 -3.67 43.34
CA THR A 263 4.73 -2.91 43.67
C THR A 263 5.75 -2.95 42.55
N SER A 264 5.51 -3.69 41.48
CA SER A 264 6.43 -3.85 40.35
C SER A 264 6.07 -2.87 39.22
N PHE A 265 6.38 -1.59 39.43
CA PHE A 265 6.37 -0.58 38.37
C PHE A 265 7.62 0.29 38.46
N ASN A 266 8.09 0.74 37.31
CA ASN A 266 9.16 1.73 37.24
C ASN A 266 8.54 3.12 37.26
N CYS A 267 9.16 4.02 38.03
CA CYS A 267 8.72 5.41 38.10
C CYS A 267 9.92 6.34 38.00
N SER A 268 9.82 7.35 37.15
CA SER A 268 10.80 8.43 37.01
C SER A 268 10.09 9.78 37.01
N PHE A 269 10.73 10.79 37.58
CA PHE A 269 10.22 12.16 37.60
C PHE A 269 11.25 13.09 36.97
N ASP A 270 10.86 13.78 35.91
CA ASP A 270 11.67 14.79 35.24
C ASP A 270 11.43 16.15 35.89
N ASN A 271 12.40 16.61 36.68
CA ASN A 271 12.34 17.89 37.38
C ASN A 271 12.37 19.10 36.43
N GLU A 272 12.87 18.96 35.20
CA GLU A 272 12.95 20.08 34.25
C GLU A 272 11.61 20.32 33.56
N ASN A 273 10.94 19.24 33.18
CA ASN A 273 9.68 19.30 32.42
C ASN A 273 8.43 19.05 33.28
N PHE A 274 8.59 18.69 34.56
CA PHE A 274 7.50 18.33 35.49
C PHE A 274 6.61 17.22 34.91
N ILE A 275 7.29 16.18 34.42
CA ILE A 275 6.67 14.99 33.84
C ILE A 275 6.98 13.81 34.75
N LEU A 276 5.92 13.18 35.25
CA LEU A 276 5.99 11.93 36.00
C LEU A 276 5.73 10.77 35.03
N SER A 277 6.72 9.91 34.85
CA SER A 277 6.62 8.74 33.97
C SER A 277 6.50 7.47 34.80
N ILE A 278 5.49 6.68 34.52
CA ILE A 278 5.27 5.37 35.13
C ILE A 278 5.27 4.34 34.02
N SER A 279 6.05 3.27 34.14
CA SER A 279 6.02 2.14 33.22
C SER A 279 5.84 0.82 33.95
N THR A 280 5.00 -0.04 33.39
CA THR A 280 4.72 -1.37 33.93
C THR A 280 4.58 -2.38 32.81
N LEU A 281 5.07 -3.59 33.04
CA LEU A 281 4.80 -4.73 32.18
C LEU A 281 3.39 -5.25 32.50
N LEU A 282 2.56 -5.43 31.48
CA LEU A 282 1.23 -5.99 31.65
C LEU A 282 1.31 -7.53 31.59
N PRO A 283 0.77 -8.25 32.59
CA PRO A 283 0.83 -9.71 32.61
C PRO A 283 -0.11 -10.36 31.59
N GLN A 284 -1.14 -9.65 31.13
CA GLN A 284 -2.19 -10.13 30.23
C GLN A 284 -2.71 -8.98 29.35
N HIS A 285 -3.29 -9.30 28.19
CA HIS A 285 -3.92 -8.33 27.28
C HIS A 285 -5.32 -7.88 27.73
N ARG A 286 -5.87 -8.51 28.77
CA ARG A 286 -7.12 -8.13 29.43
C ARG A 286 -6.84 -7.81 30.88
N ILE A 287 -6.81 -6.53 31.22
CA ILE A 287 -6.41 -6.07 32.55
C ILE A 287 -6.92 -4.67 32.83
N SER A 288 -7.41 -4.46 34.05
CA SER A 288 -7.69 -3.14 34.59
C SER A 288 -6.63 -2.75 35.61
N VAL A 289 -5.94 -1.63 35.36
CA VAL A 289 -4.88 -1.09 36.23
C VAL A 289 -5.28 0.31 36.69
N GLU A 290 -5.19 0.57 37.99
CA GLU A 290 -5.45 1.89 38.57
C GLU A 290 -4.18 2.48 39.16
N PHE A 291 -3.84 3.67 38.69
CA PHE A 291 -2.74 4.48 39.17
C PHE A 291 -3.30 5.53 40.13
N ASN A 292 -2.86 5.45 41.38
CA ASN A 292 -3.30 6.28 42.48
C ASN A 292 -2.21 7.27 42.88
N LEU A 293 -2.47 8.55 42.63
CA LEU A 293 -1.63 9.68 42.98
C LEU A 293 -2.17 10.32 44.26
N LYS A 294 -1.38 10.30 45.34
CA LYS A 294 -1.76 10.85 46.67
C LYS A 294 -1.06 12.16 46.95
N GLY A 295 -1.81 13.17 47.34
CA GLY A 295 -1.31 14.48 47.72
C GLY A 295 -2.03 15.63 47.02
N PRO A 296 -1.86 16.87 47.52
CA PRO A 296 -2.60 18.04 47.07
C PRO A 296 -2.01 18.62 45.77
N TYR A 297 -1.83 17.78 44.75
CA TYR A 297 -1.30 18.18 43.45
C TYR A 297 -2.31 17.88 42.36
N PHE A 298 -2.11 18.49 41.20
CA PHE A 298 -2.95 18.34 40.03
C PHE A 298 -2.14 17.80 38.86
N VAL A 299 -2.85 17.40 37.82
CA VAL A 299 -2.30 16.88 36.57
C VAL A 299 -2.89 17.70 35.44
N GLY A 300 -2.05 18.33 34.62
CA GLY A 300 -2.52 19.10 33.46
C GLY A 300 -3.05 18.20 32.33
N GLY A 301 -2.42 17.04 32.13
CA GLY A 301 -2.82 16.03 31.15
C GLY A 301 -1.96 14.77 31.30
N PHE A 302 -2.19 13.78 30.44
CA PHE A 302 -1.35 12.58 30.41
C PHE A 302 -1.11 12.10 28.98
N ARG A 303 0.00 11.40 28.75
CA ARG A 303 0.29 10.69 27.51
C ARG A 303 0.40 9.21 27.84
N LEU A 304 -0.33 8.39 27.11
CA LEU A 304 -0.35 6.94 27.28
C LEU A 304 0.32 6.29 26.08
N CYS A 305 1.27 5.41 26.36
CA CYS A 305 2.04 4.68 25.38
C CYS A 305 1.97 3.17 25.64
N LEU A 306 1.86 2.40 24.56
CA LEU A 306 1.94 0.96 24.57
C LEU A 306 3.13 0.55 23.72
N SER A 307 4.04 -0.23 24.30
CA SER A 307 5.18 -0.78 23.56
C SER A 307 5.27 -2.29 23.73
N GLY A 308 5.69 -2.96 22.67
CA GLY A 308 5.92 -4.40 22.61
C GLY A 308 7.38 -4.74 22.34
N PRO A 309 7.71 -6.04 22.25
CA PRO A 309 9.03 -6.47 21.82
C PRO A 309 9.25 -6.12 20.34
N SER A 310 10.52 -5.98 19.95
CA SER A 310 10.91 -5.79 18.55
C SER A 310 10.39 -6.91 17.65
N LYS A 311 10.26 -6.58 16.35
CA LYS A 311 9.82 -7.50 15.29
C LYS A 311 10.39 -8.91 15.45
N THR A 312 9.49 -9.88 15.54
CA THR A 312 9.84 -11.30 15.69
C THR A 312 9.48 -12.05 14.41
N GLN A 313 10.43 -12.79 13.86
CA GLN A 313 10.25 -13.55 12.62
C GLN A 313 10.60 -15.02 12.86
N ASN A 314 9.70 -15.92 12.45
CA ASN A 314 9.94 -17.36 12.47
C ASN A 314 9.89 -17.92 11.04
N GLU A 315 10.99 -18.54 10.61
CA GLU A 315 11.13 -19.28 9.34
C GLU A 315 10.63 -18.55 8.07
N LYS A 316 10.60 -17.21 8.07
CA LYS A 316 9.98 -16.36 7.03
C LYS A 316 8.48 -16.59 6.75
N LYS A 317 7.82 -17.50 7.48
CA LYS A 317 6.40 -17.82 7.34
C LYS A 317 5.51 -16.97 8.26
N TYR A 318 6.01 -16.66 9.44
CA TYR A 318 5.31 -15.87 10.45
C TYR A 318 6.13 -14.64 10.84
N ILE A 319 5.50 -13.48 10.76
CA ILE A 319 6.10 -12.20 11.10
C ILE A 319 5.16 -11.51 12.08
N VAL A 320 5.64 -11.20 13.28
CA VAL A 320 4.90 -10.36 14.21
C VAL A 320 5.62 -9.04 14.31
N GLU A 321 4.93 -7.96 13.97
CA GLU A 321 5.46 -6.61 14.05
C GLU A 321 5.53 -6.15 15.51
N GLU A 322 6.37 -5.13 15.75
CA GLU A 322 6.44 -4.46 17.04
C GLU A 322 5.12 -3.74 17.34
N LEU A 323 4.78 -3.60 18.63
CA LEU A 323 3.73 -2.69 19.08
C LEU A 323 4.41 -1.40 19.53
N ASP A 324 4.10 -0.29 18.90
CA ASP A 324 4.55 1.04 19.27
C ASP A 324 3.43 2.04 19.00
N PHE A 325 2.83 2.54 20.08
CA PHE A 325 1.70 3.46 20.02
C PHE A 325 1.80 4.47 21.15
N CYS A 326 1.53 5.74 20.87
CA CYS A 326 1.41 6.79 21.88
C CYS A 326 0.32 7.80 21.55
N GLN A 327 -0.48 8.16 22.56
CA GLN A 327 -1.49 9.21 22.44
C GLN A 327 -1.56 10.11 23.69
N MET A 328 -1.64 11.42 23.46
CA MET A 328 -1.80 12.43 24.49
C MET A 328 -3.28 12.80 24.72
N PHE A 329 -3.63 12.95 25.99
CA PHE A 329 -4.93 13.43 26.43
C PHE A 329 -4.74 14.62 27.38
N SER A 330 -5.39 15.73 27.06
CA SER A 330 -5.43 16.90 27.92
C SER A 330 -6.80 17.56 27.87
N PRO A 331 -7.44 17.85 29.02
CA PRO A 331 -8.65 18.65 29.05
C PRO A 331 -8.36 20.11 28.64
N LEU A 332 -9.34 20.75 28.01
CA LEU A 332 -9.24 22.16 27.61
C LEU A 332 -9.46 23.06 28.81
N ASN A 333 -8.47 23.91 29.14
CA ASN A 333 -8.57 24.89 30.23
C ASN A 333 -8.90 24.35 31.62
N GLU A 334 -8.66 23.07 31.85
CA GLU A 334 -8.95 22.39 33.10
C GLU A 334 -7.78 21.47 33.46
N THR A 335 -7.76 20.94 34.68
CA THR A 335 -6.85 19.84 35.06
C THR A 335 -7.61 18.52 34.99
N LEU A 336 -6.88 17.41 34.92
CA LEU A 336 -7.45 16.07 34.89
C LEU A 336 -8.48 15.87 36.02
N THR A 337 -9.58 15.16 35.71
CA THR A 337 -10.56 14.68 36.70
C THR A 337 -9.86 13.90 37.83
N VAL A 338 -10.50 13.88 39.00
CA VAL A 338 -10.11 13.07 40.15
C VAL A 338 -10.13 11.58 39.80
N ASN A 339 -11.04 11.14 38.93
CA ASN A 339 -11.16 9.74 38.51
C ASN A 339 -11.27 9.66 36.98
N ALA A 340 -10.13 9.51 36.31
CA ALA A 340 -10.08 9.35 34.87
C ALA A 340 -10.16 7.87 34.51
N LEU A 341 -11.01 7.51 33.54
CA LEU A 341 -11.10 6.17 32.98
C LEU A 341 -10.69 6.20 31.50
N VAL A 342 -9.68 5.41 31.16
CA VAL A 342 -9.19 5.18 29.81
C VAL A 342 -9.47 3.75 29.43
N ASN A 343 -10.29 3.54 28.41
CA ASN A 343 -10.53 2.22 27.86
C ASN A 343 -9.65 2.03 26.62
N ILE A 344 -8.84 0.98 26.64
CA ILE A 344 -7.99 0.53 25.55
C ILE A 344 -8.63 -0.72 24.96
N LYS A 345 -9.01 -0.67 23.69
CA LYS A 345 -9.48 -1.83 22.95
C LYS A 345 -8.40 -2.31 21.99
N MET A 346 -7.81 -3.45 22.29
CA MET A 346 -6.77 -4.09 21.49
C MET A 346 -7.41 -4.94 20.40
N THR A 347 -7.13 -4.62 19.13
CA THR A 347 -7.61 -5.37 17.97
C THR A 347 -6.45 -6.08 17.30
N LYS A 348 -6.59 -7.38 17.01
CA LYS A 348 -5.59 -8.11 16.21
C LYS A 348 -5.79 -7.81 14.72
N THR A 349 -4.71 -7.58 14.01
CA THR A 349 -4.69 -7.48 12.54
C THR A 349 -3.78 -8.57 12.01
N ILE A 350 -4.33 -9.43 11.16
CA ILE A 350 -3.63 -10.54 10.52
C ILE A 350 -3.53 -10.23 9.02
N ASN A 351 -2.30 -10.05 8.55
CA ASN A 351 -1.99 -9.92 7.14
C ASN A 351 -1.64 -11.31 6.59
N ARG A 352 -2.31 -11.78 5.55
CA ARG A 352 -2.04 -13.05 4.91
C ARG A 352 -1.60 -12.81 3.47
N THR A 353 -0.40 -13.21 3.13
CA THR A 353 0.12 -13.14 1.76
C THR A 353 0.13 -14.54 1.18
N MET A 354 -0.68 -14.77 0.15
CA MET A 354 -0.80 -16.09 -0.48
C MET A 354 0.42 -16.43 -1.34
N GLY A 355 0.64 -17.72 -1.60
CA GLY A 355 1.70 -18.15 -2.51
C GLY A 355 1.36 -17.87 -3.99
N MET A 356 2.38 -17.76 -4.85
CA MET A 356 2.21 -17.60 -6.30
C MET A 356 1.75 -18.88 -7.01
N SER A 357 2.01 -20.03 -6.39
CA SER A 357 1.52 -21.35 -6.80
C SER A 357 0.53 -21.92 -5.78
N ILE A 358 -0.27 -22.90 -6.20
CA ILE A 358 -1.22 -23.62 -5.33
C ILE A 358 -0.51 -24.35 -4.18
N ASN A 359 0.74 -24.77 -4.41
CA ASN A 359 1.53 -25.54 -3.45
C ASN A 359 2.44 -24.66 -2.59
N ASP A 360 2.49 -23.36 -2.84
CA ASP A 360 3.34 -22.45 -2.08
C ASP A 360 2.65 -22.09 -0.76
N ASP A 361 3.40 -22.09 0.34
CA ASP A 361 2.89 -21.73 1.65
C ASP A 361 2.49 -20.25 1.70
N SER A 362 1.42 -19.95 2.44
CA SER A 362 1.05 -18.56 2.75
C SER A 362 1.95 -18.00 3.85
N MET A 363 2.32 -16.73 3.73
CA MET A 363 2.98 -15.97 4.79
C MET A 363 1.93 -15.25 5.63
N TYR A 364 2.19 -15.12 6.93
CA TYR A 364 1.30 -14.45 7.88
C TYR A 364 2.07 -13.36 8.64
N GLY A 365 1.53 -12.15 8.58
CA GLY A 365 1.89 -10.99 9.39
C GLY A 365 0.88 -10.78 10.52
N GLY A 366 1.33 -10.44 11.72
CA GLY A 366 0.49 -10.14 12.87
C GLY A 366 0.86 -8.80 13.49
N LEU A 367 -0.16 -8.01 13.86
CA LEU A 367 -0.01 -6.71 14.50
C LEU A 367 -1.13 -6.49 15.53
N TRP A 368 -0.81 -5.80 16.63
CA TRP A 368 -1.80 -5.26 17.55
C TRP A 368 -2.16 -3.81 17.20
N LEU A 369 -3.45 -3.52 17.09
CA LEU A 369 -3.99 -2.18 16.87
C LEU A 369 -4.75 -1.70 18.11
N PRO A 370 -4.16 -0.83 18.95
CA PRO A 370 -4.83 -0.25 20.10
C PRO A 370 -5.78 0.87 19.68
N LYS A 371 -6.99 0.90 20.25
CA LYS A 371 -7.92 2.03 20.14
C LYS A 371 -8.25 2.56 21.52
N LEU A 372 -7.93 3.82 21.78
CA LEU A 372 -8.18 4.46 23.07
C LEU A 372 -9.49 5.24 23.04
N SER A 373 -10.19 5.22 24.16
CA SER A 373 -11.35 6.06 24.43
C SER A 373 -11.33 6.51 25.88
N VAL A 374 -11.69 7.77 26.12
CA VAL A 374 -11.70 8.36 27.46
C VAL A 374 -13.09 8.91 27.72
N THR A 375 -13.71 8.53 28.84
CA THR A 375 -15.11 8.88 29.13
C THR A 375 -15.25 10.30 29.66
N THR A 376 -14.38 10.71 30.59
CA THR A 376 -14.40 12.01 31.25
C THR A 376 -12.97 12.44 31.56
N LEU A 377 -12.53 13.57 30.98
CA LEU A 377 -11.19 14.13 31.23
C LEU A 377 -11.20 15.23 32.29
N SER A 378 -12.38 15.73 32.67
CA SER A 378 -12.50 16.79 33.66
C SER A 378 -13.74 16.64 34.54
N ASP A 379 -13.59 17.05 35.80
CA ASP A 379 -14.71 17.21 36.73
C ASP A 379 -15.08 18.68 36.75
N ALA A 380 -16.24 19.03 36.20
CA ALA A 380 -16.81 20.35 36.38
C ALA A 380 -17.45 20.42 37.78
N LEU A 381 -16.64 20.69 38.81
CA LEU A 381 -17.12 21.26 40.07
C LEU A 381 -16.60 22.69 40.15
N VAL A 382 -17.40 23.58 39.55
CA VAL A 382 -17.15 25.03 39.43
C VAL A 382 -17.79 25.72 40.63
N TYR A 383 -16.98 26.26 41.53
CA TYR A 383 -17.42 27.35 42.40
C TYR A 383 -16.85 28.64 41.82
N GLU A 384 -17.73 29.53 41.39
CA GLU A 384 -17.38 30.87 40.93
C GLU A 384 -17.47 31.81 42.14
N GLU A 385 -16.34 32.34 42.58
CA GLU A 385 -16.33 33.43 43.57
C GLU A 385 -15.61 34.61 42.90
N ASN A 386 -16.33 35.74 42.73
CA ASN A 386 -15.82 36.96 42.08
C ASN A 386 -15.28 36.77 40.63
N GLY A 387 -15.84 35.84 39.86
CA GLY A 387 -15.43 35.60 38.46
C GLY A 387 -14.13 34.78 38.31
N GLU A 388 -13.56 34.30 39.42
CA GLU A 388 -12.42 33.40 39.43
C GLU A 388 -12.84 31.98 39.84
N TYR A 389 -12.36 30.99 39.09
CA TYR A 389 -12.70 29.58 39.26
C TYR A 389 -11.86 28.97 40.40
N LEU A 390 -12.48 28.70 41.55
CA LEU A 390 -11.83 28.02 42.68
C LEU A 390 -11.98 26.50 42.53
N ARG A 391 -10.88 25.82 42.17
CA ARG A 391 -10.82 24.35 42.19
C ARG A 391 -10.11 23.90 43.46
N TYR A 392 -10.79 23.10 44.29
CA TYR A 392 -10.16 22.42 45.41
C TYR A 392 -9.13 21.41 44.88
N LEU A 393 -7.91 21.47 45.43
CA LEU A 393 -6.87 20.49 45.13
C LEU A 393 -7.31 19.14 45.72
N PRO A 394 -7.53 18.10 44.89
CA PRO A 394 -7.94 16.81 45.40
C PRO A 394 -6.81 16.19 46.22
N GLU A 395 -7.14 15.50 47.30
CA GLU A 395 -6.16 14.75 48.10
C GLU A 395 -5.65 13.49 47.38
N ARG A 396 -6.41 13.03 46.38
CA ARG A 396 -6.12 11.84 45.58
C ARG A 396 -6.62 12.04 44.17
N THR A 397 -5.83 11.63 43.19
CA THR A 397 -6.23 11.52 41.78
C THR A 397 -5.98 10.08 41.34
N SER A 398 -6.96 9.47 40.68
CA SER A 398 -6.89 8.11 40.13
C SER A 398 -7.01 8.12 38.61
N LEU A 399 -6.17 7.34 37.95
CA LEU A 399 -6.27 7.03 36.53
C LEU A 399 -6.45 5.52 36.40
N ILE A 400 -7.62 5.10 35.92
CA ILE A 400 -7.95 3.72 35.63
C ILE A 400 -7.71 3.50 34.13
N VAL A 401 -6.85 2.55 33.80
CA VAL A 401 -6.63 2.06 32.46
C VAL A 401 -7.24 0.67 32.37
N ASP A 402 -8.32 0.55 31.60
CA ASP A 402 -8.99 -0.72 31.36
C ASP A 402 -8.64 -1.21 29.95
N MET A 403 -7.90 -2.30 29.87
CA MET A 403 -7.48 -2.91 28.62
C MET A 403 -8.30 -4.16 28.35
N SER A 404 -8.90 -4.21 27.17
CA SER A 404 -9.69 -5.33 26.70
C SER A 404 -9.35 -5.67 25.25
N GLU A 405 -9.62 -6.90 24.84
CA GLU A 405 -9.51 -7.31 23.44
C GLU A 405 -10.85 -7.13 22.72
N SER A 406 -10.80 -6.88 21.42
CA SER A 406 -11.98 -6.93 20.56
C SER A 406 -12.46 -8.36 20.32
N ASP A 407 -13.78 -8.50 20.16
CA ASP A 407 -14.42 -9.78 19.78
C ASP A 407 -14.16 -10.17 18.32
N PHE A 408 -13.55 -9.26 17.56
CA PHE A 408 -13.21 -9.44 16.15
C PHE A 408 -11.73 -9.13 15.91
N PHE A 409 -11.22 -9.62 14.79
CA PHE A 409 -9.92 -9.26 14.25
C PHE A 409 -10.08 -8.81 12.80
N VAL A 410 -9.10 -8.03 12.31
CA VAL A 410 -9.03 -7.63 10.91
C VAL A 410 -8.18 -8.64 10.18
N GLN A 411 -8.72 -9.26 9.14
CA GLN A 411 -7.95 -10.10 8.22
C GLN A 411 -7.76 -9.37 6.91
N ASN A 412 -6.51 -9.02 6.64
CA ASN A 412 -6.06 -8.49 5.37
C ASN A 412 -5.47 -9.64 4.56
N THR A 413 -5.96 -9.86 3.34
CA THR A 413 -5.46 -10.90 2.44
C THR A 413 -4.89 -10.25 1.20
N GLN A 414 -3.65 -10.60 0.89
CA GLN A 414 -3.00 -10.32 -0.38
C GLN A 414 -2.95 -11.59 -1.21
N GLU A 415 -3.67 -11.58 -2.33
CA GLU A 415 -3.65 -12.66 -3.32
C GLU A 415 -3.02 -12.15 -4.63
N PRO A 416 -2.33 -13.01 -5.39
CA PRO A 416 -1.89 -12.63 -6.72
C PRO A 416 -3.11 -12.44 -7.63
N ILE A 417 -3.10 -11.44 -8.50
CA ILE A 417 -4.18 -11.22 -9.48
C ILE A 417 -4.29 -12.43 -10.41
N ALA A 418 -3.15 -12.91 -10.90
CA ALA A 418 -3.07 -14.15 -11.64
C ALA A 418 -1.89 -14.98 -11.15
N ARG A 419 -2.13 -16.28 -11.01
CA ARG A 419 -1.12 -17.25 -10.57
C ARG A 419 -0.17 -17.59 -11.72
N ARG A 420 0.98 -18.18 -11.40
CA ARG A 420 1.99 -18.53 -12.42
C ARG A 420 1.42 -19.34 -13.59
N ASN A 421 0.62 -20.36 -13.29
CA ASN A 421 0.05 -21.24 -14.32
C ASN A 421 -0.98 -20.52 -15.18
N GLU A 422 -1.75 -19.62 -14.57
CA GLU A 422 -2.78 -18.82 -15.25
C GLU A 422 -2.12 -17.82 -16.20
N ILE A 423 -1.11 -17.08 -15.73
CA ILE A 423 -0.33 -16.17 -16.57
C ILE A 423 0.21 -16.91 -17.78
N ILE A 424 0.91 -18.04 -17.59
CA ILE A 424 1.45 -18.84 -18.71
C ILE A 424 0.34 -19.27 -19.68
N PHE A 425 -0.79 -19.76 -19.18
CA PHE A 425 -1.90 -20.21 -20.00
C PHE A 425 -2.49 -19.07 -20.85
N HIS A 426 -2.77 -17.93 -20.21
CA HIS A 426 -3.33 -16.75 -20.87
C HIS A 426 -2.35 -16.12 -21.86
N THR A 427 -1.04 -16.10 -21.55
CA THR A 427 0.01 -15.69 -22.50
C THR A 427 0.01 -16.55 -23.77
N VAL A 428 -0.13 -17.87 -23.63
CA VAL A 428 -0.19 -18.80 -24.77
C VAL A 428 -1.48 -18.61 -25.55
N LEU A 429 -2.62 -18.48 -24.86
CA LEU A 429 -3.93 -18.27 -25.48
C LEU A 429 -3.95 -16.97 -26.28
N PHE A 430 -3.44 -15.89 -25.70
CA PHE A 430 -3.28 -14.59 -26.36
C PHE A 430 -2.38 -14.70 -27.60
N SER A 431 -1.24 -15.38 -27.49
CA SER A 431 -0.32 -15.60 -28.62
C SER A 431 -1.00 -16.37 -29.78
N MET A 432 -1.79 -17.40 -29.45
CA MET A 432 -2.58 -18.16 -30.43
C MET A 432 -3.68 -17.31 -31.08
N LEU A 433 -4.34 -16.44 -30.30
CA LEU A 433 -5.34 -15.51 -30.80
C LEU A 433 -4.73 -14.48 -31.75
N CYS A 434 -3.54 -13.94 -31.45
CA CYS A 434 -2.79 -13.08 -32.38
C CYS A 434 -2.52 -13.82 -33.70
N LEU A 435 -1.95 -15.03 -33.64
CA LEU A 435 -1.69 -15.85 -34.83
C LEU A 435 -2.98 -16.08 -35.64
N GLY A 436 -4.09 -16.40 -34.97
CA GLY A 436 -5.40 -16.61 -35.59
C GLY A 436 -5.96 -15.36 -36.28
N LEU A 437 -5.91 -14.20 -35.62
CA LEU A 437 -6.37 -12.93 -36.18
C LEU A 437 -5.56 -12.52 -37.42
N PHE A 438 -4.24 -12.65 -37.38
CA PHE A 438 -3.40 -12.36 -38.55
C PHE A 438 -3.61 -13.38 -39.68
N GLY A 439 -3.81 -14.66 -39.35
CA GLY A 439 -4.18 -15.69 -40.33
C GLY A 439 -5.52 -15.38 -41.01
N LEU A 440 -6.52 -14.94 -40.24
CA LEU A 440 -7.84 -14.57 -40.75
C LEU A 440 -7.77 -13.30 -41.61
N LEU A 441 -7.04 -12.27 -41.17
CA LEU A 441 -6.80 -11.06 -41.95
C LEU A 441 -6.12 -11.40 -43.28
N PHE A 442 -5.12 -12.27 -43.26
CA PHE A 442 -4.44 -12.72 -44.47
C PHE A 442 -5.38 -13.48 -45.41
N LEU A 443 -6.23 -14.35 -44.87
CA LEU A 443 -7.24 -15.09 -45.62
C LEU A 443 -8.26 -14.14 -46.26
N LEU A 444 -8.73 -13.11 -45.54
CA LEU A 444 -9.60 -12.06 -46.08
C LEU A 444 -8.92 -11.30 -47.21
N VAL A 445 -7.66 -10.89 -47.05
CA VAL A 445 -6.88 -10.23 -48.12
C VAL A 445 -6.77 -11.14 -49.35
N LYS A 446 -6.48 -12.43 -49.17
CA LYS A 446 -6.35 -13.39 -50.28
C LYS A 446 -7.68 -13.66 -50.98
N LEU A 447 -8.80 -13.74 -50.24
CA LEU A 447 -10.11 -14.08 -50.82
C LEU A 447 -10.87 -12.86 -51.37
N LEU A 448 -10.68 -11.66 -50.81
CA LEU A 448 -11.40 -10.46 -51.26
C LEU A 448 -10.53 -9.59 -52.16
N ILE A 449 -9.31 -9.26 -51.74
CA ILE A 449 -8.50 -8.23 -52.42
C ILE A 449 -7.85 -8.79 -53.68
N VAL A 450 -7.22 -9.96 -53.60
CA VAL A 450 -6.53 -10.57 -54.76
C VAL A 450 -7.46 -10.77 -55.97
N PRO A 451 -8.67 -11.34 -55.84
CA PRO A 451 -9.57 -11.47 -57.00
C PRO A 451 -10.08 -10.11 -57.51
N VAL A 452 -10.35 -9.14 -56.64
CA VAL A 452 -10.74 -7.78 -57.06
C VAL A 452 -9.61 -7.11 -57.84
N VAL A 453 -8.36 -7.23 -57.39
CA VAL A 453 -7.19 -6.70 -58.11
C VAL A 453 -7.01 -7.40 -59.46
N LYS A 454 -7.13 -8.74 -59.52
CA LYS A 454 -7.08 -9.48 -60.79
C LYS A 454 -8.18 -9.04 -61.75
N PHE A 455 -9.41 -8.88 -61.25
CA PHE A 455 -10.53 -8.40 -62.04
C PHE A 455 -10.31 -6.97 -62.57
N MET A 456 -9.80 -6.06 -61.74
CA MET A 456 -9.45 -4.70 -62.15
C MET A 456 -8.31 -4.66 -63.17
N GLN A 457 -7.29 -5.49 -63.02
CA GLN A 457 -6.20 -5.63 -64.00
C GLN A 457 -6.70 -6.17 -65.33
N GLN A 458 -7.52 -7.22 -65.34
CA GLN A 458 -8.14 -7.74 -66.56
C GLN A 458 -8.98 -6.67 -67.27
N ARG A 459 -9.71 -5.84 -66.51
CA ARG A 459 -10.52 -4.74 -67.07
C ARG A 459 -9.68 -3.56 -67.60
N TYR A 460 -8.54 -3.27 -66.97
CA TYR A 460 -7.60 -2.25 -67.44
C TYR A 460 -6.84 -2.71 -68.70
N PHE A 461 -6.37 -3.96 -68.73
CA PHE A 461 -5.74 -4.55 -69.93
C PHE A 461 -6.72 -4.69 -71.09
N ALA A 462 -7.98 -5.06 -70.84
CA ALA A 462 -9.04 -5.05 -71.86
C ALA A 462 -9.36 -3.66 -72.42
N ARG A 463 -8.95 -2.57 -71.74
CA ARG A 463 -9.06 -1.19 -72.23
C ARG A 463 -7.76 -0.63 -72.81
N GLY A 464 -6.61 -1.28 -72.58
CA GLY A 464 -5.30 -0.87 -73.08
C GLY A 464 -4.89 -1.50 -74.42
N MET A 465 -5.63 -2.49 -74.92
CA MET A 465 -5.40 -3.09 -76.23
C MET A 465 -5.95 -2.19 -77.35
N GLY A 466 -5.15 -1.16 -77.63
CA GLY A 466 -5.38 -0.20 -78.70
C GLY A 466 -4.10 0.60 -78.97
N SER A 467 -2.94 -0.05 -79.09
CA SER A 467 -1.84 0.31 -80.00
C SER A 467 -0.50 -0.31 -79.58
N SER A 468 0.15 -0.90 -80.57
CA SER A 468 1.58 -1.19 -80.71
C SER A 468 2.12 -2.54 -80.24
N ASP A 469 2.33 -3.35 -81.27
CA ASP A 469 3.15 -4.54 -81.45
C ASP A 469 4.59 -4.41 -80.92
N ASN A 470 5.10 -5.53 -80.38
CA ASN A 470 6.47 -6.08 -80.48
C ASN A 470 7.00 -6.67 -79.16
N GLY A 471 7.39 -7.95 -79.22
CA GLY A 471 8.56 -8.44 -78.47
C GLY A 471 8.29 -9.48 -77.38
N GLU A 472 7.90 -10.69 -77.79
CA GLU A 472 8.61 -11.95 -77.50
C GLU A 472 9.41 -12.01 -76.18
N ASP A 473 8.77 -12.46 -75.08
CA ASP A 473 9.40 -13.22 -73.96
C ASP A 473 8.42 -13.69 -72.86
N ASP A 474 7.11 -13.44 -72.98
CA ASP A 474 6.10 -13.93 -72.01
C ASP A 474 5.59 -15.37 -72.26
N ASP A 475 6.08 -16.03 -73.32
CA ASP A 475 5.52 -17.30 -73.81
C ASP A 475 5.96 -18.56 -73.02
N ILE A 476 6.76 -18.38 -71.95
CA ILE A 476 7.28 -19.49 -71.12
C ILE A 476 6.50 -19.64 -69.81
N ILE A 477 5.94 -18.55 -69.25
CA ILE A 477 5.17 -18.63 -67.98
C ILE A 477 3.75 -19.14 -68.25
N ASP A 478 3.13 -18.74 -69.35
CA ASP A 478 1.79 -19.21 -69.71
C ASP A 478 1.79 -20.71 -70.09
N LYS A 479 2.83 -21.22 -70.76
CA LYS A 479 2.94 -22.66 -71.06
C LYS A 479 3.19 -23.53 -69.82
N VAL A 480 3.96 -23.05 -68.84
CA VAL A 480 4.21 -23.81 -67.60
C VAL A 480 2.97 -23.84 -66.70
N ILE A 481 2.14 -22.78 -66.73
CA ILE A 481 0.88 -22.73 -65.98
C ILE A 481 -0.21 -23.59 -66.66
N GLU A 482 -0.26 -23.61 -68.00
CA GLU A 482 -1.21 -24.44 -68.75
C GLU A 482 -0.93 -25.95 -68.56
N GLU A 483 0.34 -26.36 -68.48
CA GLU A 483 0.74 -27.77 -68.29
C GLU A 483 0.47 -28.28 -66.86
N GLU A 484 0.61 -27.43 -65.83
CA GLU A 484 0.26 -27.75 -64.43
C GLU A 484 -1.27 -27.87 -64.24
N VAL A 485 -2.05 -27.02 -64.92
CA VAL A 485 -3.53 -27.07 -64.89
C VAL A 485 -4.05 -28.33 -65.60
N GLU A 486 -3.46 -28.74 -66.71
CA GLU A 486 -3.83 -29.99 -67.39
C GLU A 486 -3.53 -31.25 -66.55
N LYS A 487 -2.42 -31.25 -65.80
CA LYS A 487 -2.07 -32.34 -64.87
C LYS A 487 -3.05 -32.44 -63.70
N ALA A 488 -3.45 -31.29 -63.14
CA ALA A 488 -4.44 -31.25 -62.06
C ALA A 488 -5.82 -31.77 -62.52
N ILE A 489 -6.23 -31.43 -63.75
CA ILE A 489 -7.51 -31.88 -64.32
C ILE A 489 -7.50 -33.38 -64.65
N ARG A 490 -6.37 -33.94 -65.11
CA ARG A 490 -6.24 -35.39 -65.35
C ARG A 490 -6.32 -36.22 -64.05
N ASN A 491 -5.70 -35.74 -62.98
CA ASN A 491 -5.72 -36.42 -61.67
C ASN A 491 -7.09 -36.38 -60.99
N LEU A 492 -7.91 -35.36 -61.28
CA LEU A 492 -9.29 -35.26 -60.80
C LEU A 492 -10.29 -36.14 -61.58
N LYS A 493 -9.93 -36.60 -62.79
CA LYS A 493 -10.77 -37.52 -63.59
C LYS A 493 -10.51 -39.00 -63.32
N GLN A 494 -9.45 -39.34 -62.59
CA GLN A 494 -9.08 -40.72 -62.24
C GLN A 494 -9.42 -41.12 -60.79
N ARG A 495 -9.93 -40.18 -59.98
CA ARG A 495 -10.64 -40.44 -58.73
C ARG A 495 -12.14 -40.31 -58.97
#